data_AF-T0Z6W2-F1
#
_entry.id   AF-T0Z6W2-F1
#
_cell.length_a   1.000
_cell.length_b   1.000
_cell.length_c   1.000
_cell.angle_alpha   90.00
_cell.angle_beta   90.00
_cell.angle_gamma   90.00
#
_symmetry.space_group_name_H-M   'P 1'
#
loop_
_entity.id
_entity.type
_entity.pdbx_description
1 polymer ?
#
loop_
_entity_poly.entity_id
_entity_poly.type
_entity_poly.pdbx_seq_one_letter_code
_entity_poly.pdbx_strand_id
1 'polypeptide(L)'
;LQTIVARETRPGEPVVLTVGSIQAGCKSNVISDHAIIELNVRTYSEPTRTSVLAAIHRIVDAECQASGTLQLAKYEPFSHFPLTTNDPDATTRVSAAFTSHFGERSQALPAQTASEDFSDIPNALGVPLCYWGIGGVDPETYRHYLWHNSGKVSTGRFRP
;
A
#
# COMPACT_ATOMS: atom_id res chain seq x y z
N LEU A 1 6.21 7.08 14.64
CA LEU A 1 6.00 6.60 13.24
C LEU A 1 4.55 6.73 12.75
N GLN A 2 3.55 6.14 13.40
CA GLN A 2 2.14 6.26 12.95
C GLN A 2 1.62 7.70 12.85
N THR A 3 2.20 8.61 13.63
CA THR A 3 1.94 10.06 13.54
C THR A 3 2.22 10.65 12.16
N ILE A 4 3.10 10.06 11.35
CA ILE A 4 3.38 10.51 9.98
C ILE A 4 2.10 10.50 9.15
N VAL A 5 1.36 9.38 9.17
CA VAL A 5 0.09 9.22 8.43
C VAL A 5 -0.99 10.16 8.97
N ALA A 6 -0.96 10.46 10.27
CA ALA A 6 -1.98 11.31 10.88
C ALA A 6 -1.70 12.82 10.75
N ARG A 7 -0.44 13.24 10.56
CA ARG A 7 -0.02 14.64 10.74
C ARG A 7 0.84 15.21 9.61
N GLU A 8 1.49 14.36 8.82
CA GLU A 8 2.49 14.78 7.83
C GLU A 8 2.12 14.44 6.39
N THR A 9 1.04 13.67 6.17
CA THR A 9 0.52 13.35 4.84
C THR A 9 -0.58 14.33 4.44
N ARG A 10 -0.72 14.59 3.13
CA ARG A 10 -1.76 15.47 2.60
C ARG A 10 -3.15 14.90 2.92
N PRO A 11 -4.11 15.72 3.38
CA PRO A 11 -5.49 15.28 3.55
C PRO A 11 -6.05 14.71 2.24
N GLY A 12 -6.72 13.55 2.34
CA GLY A 12 -7.31 12.87 1.19
C GLY A 12 -6.35 11.98 0.40
N GLU A 13 -5.06 12.00 0.70
CA GLU A 13 -4.11 11.08 0.07
C GLU A 13 -3.97 9.78 0.89
N PRO A 14 -4.31 8.62 0.32
CA PRO A 14 -4.23 7.36 1.05
C PRO A 14 -2.77 6.99 1.32
N VAL A 15 -2.43 6.77 2.59
CA VAL A 15 -1.12 6.27 3.02
C VAL A 15 -1.34 5.20 4.07
N VAL A 16 -0.63 4.08 3.94
CA VAL A 16 -0.58 3.03 4.95
C VAL A 16 0.86 2.86 5.38
N LEU A 17 1.11 3.06 6.67
CA LEU A 17 2.38 2.75 7.32
C LEU A 17 2.09 1.71 8.40
N THR A 18 2.77 0.57 8.39
CA THR A 18 2.60 -0.48 9.39
C THR A 18 3.96 -0.93 9.89
N VAL A 19 4.08 -1.11 11.21
CA VAL A 19 5.21 -1.82 11.80
C VAL A 19 4.83 -3.30 11.80
N GLY A 20 5.43 -4.08 10.91
CA GLY A 20 5.11 -5.50 10.75
C GLY A 20 5.84 -6.39 11.75
N SER A 21 7.05 -5.99 12.16
CA SER A 21 7.87 -6.75 13.09
C SER A 21 8.79 -5.84 13.89
N ILE A 22 9.05 -6.21 15.15
CA ILE A 22 10.10 -5.64 15.99
C ILE A 22 10.83 -6.80 16.64
N GLN A 23 12.13 -6.88 16.44
CA GLN A 23 12.98 -7.95 16.96
C GLN A 23 14.14 -7.33 17.72
N ALA A 24 14.28 -7.64 19.01
CA ALA A 24 15.36 -7.15 19.85
C ALA A 24 15.68 -8.15 20.97
N GLY A 25 16.95 -8.47 21.13
CA GLY A 25 17.44 -9.37 22.19
C GLY A 25 17.06 -10.85 22.00
N CYS A 26 17.71 -11.69 22.79
CA CYS A 26 17.48 -13.14 22.79
C CYS A 26 17.40 -13.74 24.21
N LYS A 27 17.97 -13.05 25.21
CA LYS A 27 17.98 -13.46 26.62
C LYS A 27 17.43 -12.33 27.50
N SER A 28 16.68 -12.67 28.54
CA SER A 28 16.04 -11.69 29.42
C SER A 28 17.01 -10.87 30.27
N ASN A 29 18.24 -11.33 30.46
CA ASN A 29 19.28 -10.68 31.26
C ASN A 29 20.40 -10.05 30.43
N VAL A 30 20.27 -10.01 29.11
CA VAL A 30 21.26 -9.40 28.21
C VAL A 30 20.57 -8.28 27.45
N ILE A 31 21.10 -7.06 27.59
CA ILE A 31 20.67 -5.91 26.80
C ILE A 31 21.20 -6.11 25.38
N SER A 32 20.29 -6.11 24.40
CA SER A 32 20.64 -6.21 22.98
C SER A 32 21.40 -4.96 22.53
N ASP A 33 22.39 -5.12 21.66
CA ASP A 33 23.12 -4.02 21.02
C ASP A 33 22.40 -3.48 19.77
N HIS A 34 21.41 -4.20 19.26
CA HIS A 34 20.60 -3.80 18.11
C HIS A 34 19.12 -4.23 18.26
N ALA A 35 18.28 -3.60 17.45
CA ALA A 35 16.90 -3.97 17.20
C ALA A 35 16.61 -3.84 15.69
N ILE A 36 15.81 -4.75 15.15
CA ILE A 36 15.35 -4.72 13.76
C ILE A 36 13.86 -4.37 13.77
N ILE A 37 13.48 -3.35 13.00
CA ILE A 37 12.10 -2.93 12.82
C ILE A 37 11.77 -3.06 11.34
N GLU A 38 10.77 -3.90 11.02
CA GLU A 38 10.31 -4.10 9.65
C GLU A 38 9.04 -3.28 9.41
N LEU A 39 9.08 -2.43 8.38
CA LEU A 39 7.99 -1.52 8.04
C LEU A 39 7.37 -1.90 6.70
N ASN A 40 6.04 -1.87 6.61
CA ASN A 40 5.31 -1.88 5.35
C ASN A 40 4.78 -0.47 5.06
N VAL A 41 5.14 0.09 3.90
CA VAL A 41 4.73 1.43 3.48
C VAL A 41 4.02 1.34 2.14
N ARG A 42 2.75 1.76 2.10
CA ARG A 42 1.95 1.87 0.87
C ARG A 42 1.54 3.31 0.63
N THR A 43 1.79 3.78 -0.59
CA THR A 43 1.52 5.14 -1.06
C THR A 43 1.04 5.09 -2.51
N TYR A 44 0.25 6.07 -2.92
CA TYR A 44 -0.38 6.11 -4.26
C TYR A 44 0.21 7.20 -5.15
N SER A 45 1.30 7.82 -4.70
CA SER A 45 2.09 8.73 -5.50
C SER A 45 3.55 8.68 -5.06
N GLU A 46 4.46 8.88 -6.01
CA GLU A 46 5.90 8.93 -5.75
C GLU A 46 6.32 10.11 -4.84
N PRO A 47 5.75 11.33 -4.99
CA PRO A 47 6.04 12.43 -4.07
C PRO A 47 5.69 12.09 -2.62
N THR A 48 4.57 11.40 -2.40
CA THR A 48 4.16 11.00 -1.04
C THR A 48 5.00 9.87 -0.50
N ARG A 49 5.40 8.91 -1.34
CA ARG A 49 6.39 7.90 -0.96
C ARG A 49 7.66 8.55 -0.43
N THR A 50 8.22 9.48 -1.21
CA THR A 50 9.45 10.19 -0.86
C THR A 50 9.30 10.94 0.47
N SER A 51 8.19 11.67 0.63
CA SER A 51 7.90 12.42 1.87
C SER A 51 7.80 11.49 3.09
N VAL A 52 7.06 10.38 2.97
CA VAL A 52 6.86 9.42 4.06
C VAL A 52 8.18 8.75 4.46
N LEU A 53 8.99 8.32 3.49
CA LEU A 53 10.30 7.71 3.77
C LEU A 53 11.24 8.70 4.46
N ALA A 54 11.29 9.95 4.00
CA ALA A 54 12.08 11.00 4.64
C ALA A 54 11.63 11.27 6.09
N ALA A 55 10.31 11.29 6.34
CA ALA A 55 9.77 11.45 7.69
C ALA A 55 10.11 10.27 8.61
N ILE A 56 10.09 9.03 8.08
CA ILE A 56 10.52 7.84 8.82
C ILE A 56 11.98 7.99 9.24
N HIS A 57 12.88 8.32 8.30
CA HIS A 57 14.31 8.46 8.59
C HIS A 57 14.55 9.55 9.64
N ARG A 58 13.93 10.72 9.46
CA ARG A 58 14.03 11.84 10.41
C ARG A 58 13.62 11.44 11.82
N ILE A 59 12.51 10.71 11.97
CA ILE A 59 12.02 10.30 13.29
C ILE A 59 12.96 9.25 13.89
N VAL A 60 13.34 8.23 13.13
CA VAL A 60 14.21 7.15 13.64
C VAL A 60 15.57 7.70 14.05
N ASP A 61 16.18 8.55 13.22
CA ASP A 61 17.47 9.17 13.52
C ASP A 61 17.40 10.07 14.77
N ALA A 62 16.30 10.83 14.93
CA ALA A 62 16.09 11.66 16.11
C ALA A 62 15.93 10.82 17.39
N GLU A 63 15.22 9.69 17.33
CA GLU A 63 15.09 8.77 18.47
C GLU A 63 16.43 8.11 18.82
N CYS A 64 17.22 7.71 17.81
CA CYS A 64 18.57 7.20 18.00
C CYS A 64 19.47 8.23 18.70
N GLN A 65 19.43 9.49 18.24
CA GLN A 65 20.20 10.59 18.83
C GLN A 65 19.75 10.89 20.26
N ALA A 66 18.44 10.97 20.51
CA ALA A 66 17.88 11.22 21.84
C ALA A 66 18.25 10.12 22.84
N SER A 67 18.40 8.88 22.36
CA SER A 67 18.82 7.72 23.15
C SER A 67 20.33 7.61 23.35
N GLY A 68 21.12 8.52 22.78
CA GLY A 68 22.58 8.51 22.89
C GLY A 68 23.26 7.40 22.08
N THR A 69 22.61 6.92 21.02
CA THR A 69 23.17 5.86 20.16
C THR A 69 24.37 6.41 19.39
N LEU A 70 25.50 5.69 19.41
CA LEU A 70 26.72 6.09 18.70
C LEU A 70 26.68 5.78 17.19
N GLN A 71 25.76 4.91 16.77
CA GLN A 71 25.57 4.49 15.39
C GLN A 71 24.26 5.04 14.85
N LEU A 72 24.28 5.48 13.59
CA LEU A 72 23.06 5.82 12.87
C LEU A 72 22.26 4.55 12.57
N ALA A 73 20.94 4.70 12.47
CA ALA A 73 20.09 3.62 11.99
C ALA A 73 20.48 3.21 10.57
N LYS A 74 20.41 1.91 10.29
CA LYS A 74 20.61 1.36 8.95
C LYS A 74 19.23 1.13 8.33
N TYR A 75 19.10 1.52 7.06
CA TYR A 75 17.86 1.41 6.31
C TYR A 75 18.07 0.47 5.13
N GLU A 76 17.34 -0.64 5.11
CA GLU A 76 17.42 -1.65 4.05
C GLU A 76 16.07 -1.75 3.32
N PRO A 77 15.99 -1.33 2.04
CA PRO A 77 14.78 -1.51 1.24
C PRO A 77 14.63 -2.99 0.87
N PHE A 78 13.55 -3.64 1.31
CA PHE A 78 13.29 -5.05 0.99
C PHE A 78 12.57 -5.25 -0.35
N SER A 79 11.49 -4.49 -0.59
CA SER A 79 10.71 -4.58 -1.82
C SER A 79 10.03 -3.26 -2.15
N HIS A 80 10.02 -2.93 -3.44
CA HIS A 80 9.28 -1.81 -3.98
C HIS A 80 8.46 -2.32 -5.16
N PHE A 81 7.15 -2.15 -5.09
CA PHE A 81 6.26 -2.38 -6.21
C PHE A 81 5.86 -1.01 -6.77
N PRO A 82 6.06 -0.78 -8.07
CA PRO A 82 5.60 0.44 -8.71
C PRO A 82 4.07 0.50 -8.66
N LEU A 83 3.54 1.72 -8.69
CA LEU A 83 2.09 1.92 -8.72
C LEU A 83 1.51 1.31 -10.01
N THR A 84 0.51 0.44 -9.85
CA THR A 84 -0.28 -0.08 -10.98
C THR A 84 -1.15 1.01 -11.57
N THR A 85 -0.56 1.74 -12.51
CA THR A 85 -1.20 2.84 -13.24
C THR A 85 -1.49 2.38 -14.65
N ASN A 86 -2.77 2.33 -15.01
CA ASN A 86 -3.13 1.99 -16.38
C ASN A 86 -2.78 3.13 -17.33
N ASP A 87 -2.32 2.76 -18.52
CA ASP A 87 -2.19 3.66 -19.65
C ASP A 87 -3.58 4.19 -20.06
N PRO A 88 -3.79 5.51 -20.16
CA PRO A 88 -5.10 6.09 -20.48
C PRO A 88 -5.65 5.58 -21.82
N ASP A 89 -4.82 5.51 -22.86
CA ASP A 89 -5.26 5.14 -24.21
C ASP A 89 -5.64 3.65 -24.28
N ALA A 90 -4.84 2.77 -23.66
CA ALA A 90 -5.15 1.35 -23.54
C ALA A 90 -6.43 1.14 -22.74
N THR A 91 -6.61 1.87 -21.63
CA THR A 91 -7.81 1.83 -20.80
C THR A 91 -9.04 2.24 -21.60
N THR A 92 -8.96 3.32 -22.38
CA THR A 92 -10.06 3.78 -23.23
C THR A 92 -10.43 2.74 -24.28
N ARG A 93 -9.44 2.13 -24.96
CA ARG A 93 -9.70 1.07 -25.96
C ARG A 93 -10.39 -0.15 -25.35
N VAL A 94 -9.88 -0.63 -24.22
CA VAL A 94 -10.45 -1.80 -23.51
C VAL A 94 -11.85 -1.49 -22.99
N SER A 95 -12.04 -0.31 -22.38
CA SER A 95 -13.34 0.13 -21.86
C SER A 95 -14.39 0.23 -22.96
N ALA A 96 -14.03 0.77 -24.14
CA ALA A 96 -14.94 0.84 -25.28
C ALA A 96 -15.37 -0.56 -25.77
N ALA A 97 -14.42 -1.50 -25.88
CA ALA A 97 -14.72 -2.88 -26.25
C ALA A 97 -15.63 -3.57 -25.23
N PHE A 98 -15.38 -3.36 -23.93
CA PHE A 98 -16.17 -3.93 -22.85
C PHE A 98 -17.58 -3.36 -22.82
N THR A 99 -17.72 -2.04 -22.95
CA THR A 99 -19.04 -1.39 -23.01
C THR A 99 -19.82 -1.86 -24.24
N SER A 100 -19.17 -2.02 -25.39
CA SER A 100 -19.84 -2.53 -26.60
C SER A 100 -20.35 -3.96 -26.44
N HIS A 101 -19.68 -4.80 -25.65
CA HIS A 101 -20.03 -6.22 -25.52
C HIS A 101 -20.94 -6.49 -24.30
N PHE A 102 -20.64 -5.88 -23.16
CA PHE A 102 -21.29 -6.13 -21.88
C PHE A 102 -22.33 -5.06 -21.49
N GLY A 103 -22.40 -3.93 -22.21
CA GLY A 103 -23.33 -2.84 -21.92
C GLY A 103 -23.17 -2.30 -20.49
N GLU A 104 -24.28 -2.14 -19.77
CA GLU A 104 -24.32 -1.62 -18.39
C GLU A 104 -23.56 -2.48 -17.37
N ARG A 105 -23.18 -3.71 -17.72
CA ARG A 105 -22.34 -4.55 -16.84
C ARG A 105 -20.87 -4.15 -16.84
N SER A 106 -20.45 -3.33 -17.80
CA SER A 106 -19.11 -2.73 -17.84
C SER A 106 -19.14 -1.39 -17.11
N GLN A 107 -18.30 -1.23 -16.09
CA GLN A 107 -18.24 -0.01 -15.29
C GLN A 107 -16.81 0.29 -14.86
N ALA A 108 -16.53 1.57 -14.60
CA ALA A 108 -15.24 2.01 -14.09
C ALA A 108 -15.03 1.46 -12.67
N LEU A 109 -13.90 0.81 -12.45
CA LEU A 109 -13.50 0.34 -11.13
C LEU A 109 -12.82 1.51 -10.36
N PRO A 110 -13.24 1.83 -9.13
CA PRO A 110 -12.52 2.82 -8.32
C PRO A 110 -11.12 2.31 -7.97
N ALA A 111 -10.23 3.24 -7.61
CA ALA A 111 -8.87 2.91 -7.17
C ALA A 111 -8.90 1.85 -6.06
N GLN A 112 -8.16 0.76 -6.26
CA GLN A 112 -8.08 -0.34 -5.32
C GLN A 112 -6.91 -0.13 -4.36
N THR A 113 -7.09 -0.59 -3.12
CA THR A 113 -6.03 -0.51 -2.11
C THR A 113 -5.09 -1.72 -2.08
N ALA A 114 -5.43 -2.74 -2.87
CA ALA A 114 -4.57 -3.88 -3.12
C ALA A 114 -3.33 -3.44 -3.91
N SER A 115 -2.20 -4.05 -3.58
CA SER A 115 -0.95 -3.90 -4.34
C SER A 115 -0.78 -5.15 -5.21
N GLU A 116 -0.25 -4.97 -6.41
CA GLU A 116 -0.09 -6.01 -7.43
C GLU A 116 1.26 -5.81 -8.14
N ASP A 117 1.96 -6.89 -8.48
CA ASP A 117 3.29 -6.86 -9.11
C ASP A 117 3.25 -6.86 -10.65
N PHE A 118 2.05 -7.03 -11.24
CA PHE A 118 1.83 -7.11 -12.68
C PHE A 118 2.45 -5.94 -13.47
N SER A 119 2.57 -4.76 -12.86
CA SER A 119 3.16 -3.56 -13.47
C SER A 119 4.63 -3.72 -13.84
N ASP A 120 5.36 -4.63 -13.20
CA ASP A 120 6.79 -4.83 -13.48
C ASP A 120 7.03 -5.35 -14.90
N ILE A 121 6.13 -6.19 -15.43
CA ILE A 121 6.22 -6.77 -16.77
C ILE A 121 6.12 -5.70 -17.88
N PRO A 122 5.04 -4.91 -17.99
CA PRO A 122 4.92 -3.88 -19.00
C PRO A 122 5.93 -2.74 -18.81
N ASN A 123 6.30 -2.41 -17.56
CA ASN A 123 7.34 -1.42 -17.28
C ASN A 123 8.70 -1.88 -17.82
N ALA A 124 9.08 -3.15 -17.61
CA ALA A 124 10.32 -3.71 -18.13
C ALA A 124 10.34 -3.77 -19.67
N LEU A 125 9.17 -3.96 -20.29
CA LEU A 125 9.02 -4.04 -21.75
C LEU A 125 8.77 -2.68 -22.42
N GLY A 126 8.49 -1.62 -21.66
CA GLY A 126 8.14 -0.30 -22.18
C GLY A 126 6.81 -0.28 -22.96
N VAL A 127 5.85 -1.12 -22.58
CA VAL A 127 4.56 -1.26 -23.27
C VAL A 127 3.40 -0.77 -22.39
N PRO A 128 2.27 -0.31 -22.98
CA PRO A 128 1.14 0.20 -22.21
C PRO A 128 0.46 -0.90 -21.40
N LEU A 129 0.18 -0.60 -20.14
CA LEU A 129 -0.52 -1.46 -19.19
C LEU A 129 -2.01 -1.15 -19.15
N CYS A 130 -2.88 -2.16 -19.15
CA CYS A 130 -4.28 -2.01 -18.78
C CYS A 130 -4.73 -3.19 -17.91
N TYR A 131 -4.79 -2.98 -16.60
CA TYR A 131 -5.26 -3.92 -15.60
C TYR A 131 -6.73 -3.67 -15.27
N TRP A 132 -7.55 -4.72 -15.26
CA TRP A 132 -8.99 -4.64 -15.04
C TRP A 132 -9.47 -5.84 -14.22
N GLY A 133 -10.62 -5.68 -13.55
CA GLY A 133 -11.23 -6.73 -12.73
C GLY A 133 -12.48 -7.31 -13.37
N ILE A 134 -12.79 -8.56 -13.01
CA ILE A 134 -14.06 -9.21 -13.34
C ILE A 134 -14.78 -9.60 -12.05
N GLY A 135 -16.06 -9.24 -11.96
CA GLY A 135 -16.91 -9.65 -10.86
C GLY A 135 -17.31 -11.13 -10.99
N GLY A 136 -16.94 -11.94 -10.01
CA GLY A 136 -17.31 -13.36 -9.94
C GLY A 136 -18.34 -13.70 -8.85
N VAL A 137 -18.87 -12.69 -8.15
CA VAL A 137 -19.81 -12.86 -7.03
C VAL A 137 -21.23 -12.56 -7.49
N ASP A 138 -22.19 -13.33 -6.97
CA ASP A 138 -23.62 -13.07 -7.17
C ASP A 138 -23.98 -11.60 -6.81
N PRO A 139 -24.73 -10.87 -7.65
CA PRO A 139 -24.99 -9.44 -7.45
C PRO A 139 -25.72 -9.10 -6.14
N GLU A 140 -26.64 -9.94 -5.69
CA GLU A 140 -27.38 -9.70 -4.44
C GLU A 140 -26.49 -9.89 -3.22
N THR A 141 -25.69 -10.96 -3.26
CA THR A 141 -24.65 -11.23 -2.26
C THR A 141 -23.66 -10.07 -2.18
N TYR A 142 -23.18 -9.58 -3.32
CA TYR A 142 -22.25 -8.45 -3.38
C TYR A 142 -22.86 -7.16 -2.81
N ARG A 143 -24.12 -6.83 -3.18
CA ARG A 143 -24.83 -5.66 -2.62
C ARG A 143 -25.05 -5.78 -1.12
N HIS A 144 -25.39 -6.97 -0.62
CA HIS A 144 -25.53 -7.23 0.81
C HIS A 144 -24.22 -6.93 1.54
N TYR A 145 -23.08 -7.40 1.04
CA TYR A 145 -21.78 -7.11 1.64
C TYR A 145 -21.43 -5.62 1.59
N LEU A 146 -21.64 -4.93 0.47
CA LEU A 146 -21.37 -3.49 0.38
C LEU A 146 -22.20 -2.67 1.38
N TRP A 147 -23.47 -3.04 1.59
CA TRP A 147 -24.34 -2.38 2.56
C TRP A 147 -23.90 -2.60 4.02
N HIS A 148 -23.42 -3.80 4.36
CA HIS A 148 -23.01 -4.13 5.73
C HIS A 148 -21.57 -3.75 6.04
N ASN A 149 -20.73 -3.53 5.03
CA ASN A 149 -19.31 -3.24 5.17
C ASN A 149 -18.94 -1.76 4.94
N SER A 150 -19.89 -0.93 4.49
CA SER A 150 -19.71 0.53 4.32
C SER A 150 -19.47 1.28 5.65
N GLY A 151 -19.48 0.58 6.80
CA GLY A 151 -19.01 1.08 8.10
C GLY A 151 -17.93 0.24 8.79
N LYS A 152 -17.35 -0.77 8.14
CA LYS A 152 -16.46 -1.76 8.78
C LYS A 152 -15.12 -2.00 8.07
N VAL A 153 -14.51 -0.94 7.53
CA VAL A 153 -13.07 -0.94 7.23
C VAL A 153 -12.30 -0.83 8.56
N SER A 154 -12.34 -1.87 9.43
CA SER A 154 -11.38 -1.95 10.54
C SER A 154 -11.16 -3.33 11.18
N THR A 155 -11.96 -4.37 10.95
CA THR A 155 -11.69 -5.67 11.60
C THR A 155 -12.05 -6.87 10.74
N GLY A 156 -11.02 -7.49 10.16
CA GLY A 156 -11.11 -8.81 9.56
C GLY A 156 -11.49 -9.84 10.62
N ARG A 157 -12.67 -10.42 10.49
CA ARG A 157 -13.00 -11.74 11.04
C ARG A 157 -13.70 -12.54 9.97
N PHE A 158 -12.90 -13.32 9.24
CA PHE A 158 -13.39 -14.56 8.65
C PHE A 158 -13.66 -15.53 9.81
N ARG A 159 -14.86 -16.09 9.86
CA ARG A 159 -15.18 -17.29 10.64
C ARG A 159 -15.74 -18.34 9.68
N PRO A 160 -15.45 -19.62 9.96
CA PRO A 160 -15.48 -20.73 9.00
C PRO A 160 -16.86 -21.02 8.42
#